data_AF-A0A165TA48-F1
#
_entry.id   AF-A0A165TA48-F1
#
_cell.length_a   1.000
_cell.length_b   1.000
_cell.length_c   1.000
_cell.angle_alpha   90.00
_cell.angle_beta   90.00
_cell.angle_gamma   90.00
#
_symmetry.space_group_name_H-M   'P 1'
#
loop_
_entity.id
_entity.type
_entity.pdbx_description
1 polymer ?
#
loop_
_entity_poly.entity_id
_entity_poly.type
_entity_poly.pdbx_seq_one_letter_code
_entity_poly.pdbx_strand_id
1 'polypeptide(L)'
;MIPEGGHPLGYGHHLVFFHPRSPERALRWDGTEADFCPPEPYSRRMWAGGKMKWKKPLRIGRKAISTLTVGSVEHKGMEKDNPMVFVKQNITVRQAESDEVCIEEERTHVYLRSGKRGSSLKQAKETVTPNFSFAYTPSLTTLFRFSALTFNAHLIHLDQHYAQQREGYPERLVHGPLTALMMLETASLYRPDAQFLSFQYRAVSPLVVGQRVTFLVADEGEKSMRLWAEGEGGVVAMTGSLSQRGKPTSTASKAPASTVANKAPASTASKAPAKEGGSKAAKKTAGKSKAAPADGEKKKRTKTRKETYSSYIYKVLKQVHPDTGISNKAMAILNSFVNDIFERIATEASKVHHLFTRDPDCGPPDFAR
;
A
#
# COMPACT_ATOMS: atom_id res chain seq x y z
N MET A 1 6.73 -6.55 13.95
CA MET A 1 5.45 -7.21 14.25
C MET A 1 4.51 -6.91 13.09
N ILE A 2 3.84 -7.92 12.51
CA ILE A 2 2.87 -7.68 11.43
C ILE A 2 1.64 -7.00 12.05
N PRO A 3 1.07 -5.93 11.47
CA PRO A 3 -0.13 -5.31 12.03
C PRO A 3 -1.31 -6.28 12.07
N GLU A 4 -1.99 -6.36 13.22
CA GLU A 4 -3.17 -7.21 13.42
C GLU A 4 -4.46 -6.40 13.41
N GLY A 5 -5.60 -7.08 13.25
CA GLY A 5 -6.92 -6.46 13.36
C GLY A 5 -7.09 -5.76 14.70
N GLY A 6 -7.57 -4.51 14.68
CA GLY A 6 -7.74 -3.66 15.87
C GLY A 6 -6.55 -2.77 16.22
N HIS A 7 -5.36 -3.02 15.66
CA HIS A 7 -4.26 -2.07 15.80
C HIS A 7 -4.60 -0.71 15.17
N PRO A 8 -4.08 0.39 15.71
CA PRO A 8 -4.22 1.70 15.08
C PRO A 8 -3.53 1.71 13.72
N LEU A 9 -4.20 2.28 12.72
CA LEU A 9 -3.63 2.56 11.42
C LEU A 9 -2.56 3.65 11.54
N GLY A 10 -1.42 3.48 10.87
CA GLY A 10 -0.32 4.44 10.91
C GLY A 10 -0.70 5.82 10.40
N TYR A 11 0.01 6.84 10.90
CA TYR A 11 -0.19 8.22 10.47
C TYR A 11 0.10 8.36 8.96
N GLY A 12 -0.81 8.99 8.23
CA GLY A 12 -0.71 9.12 6.77
C GLY A 12 -1.07 7.86 5.96
N HIS A 13 -1.20 6.68 6.57
CA HIS A 13 -1.50 5.44 5.82
C HIS A 13 -2.86 5.48 5.13
N HIS A 14 -3.81 6.28 5.62
CA HIS A 14 -5.10 6.52 4.94
C HIS A 14 -4.93 7.06 3.51
N LEU A 15 -3.79 7.67 3.18
CA LEU A 15 -3.47 8.17 1.84
C LEU A 15 -3.46 7.09 0.76
N VAL A 16 -3.30 5.81 1.09
CA VAL A 16 -3.37 4.71 0.11
C VAL A 16 -4.78 4.15 -0.08
N PHE A 17 -5.76 4.63 0.69
CA PHE A 17 -7.13 4.15 0.65
C PHE A 17 -8.07 5.20 0.04
N PHE A 18 -9.29 4.76 -0.28
CA PHE A 18 -10.41 5.62 -0.69
C PHE A 18 -10.19 6.44 -1.98
N HIS A 19 -9.28 6.00 -2.84
CA HIS A 19 -9.18 6.56 -4.18
C HIS A 19 -10.35 6.07 -5.05
N PRO A 20 -10.91 6.94 -5.91
CA PRO A 20 -11.84 6.53 -6.94
C PRO A 20 -11.27 5.36 -7.75
N ARG A 21 -12.14 4.43 -8.14
CA ARG A 21 -11.79 3.31 -9.02
C ARG A 21 -12.49 3.50 -10.35
N SER A 22 -12.30 4.68 -10.93
CA SER A 22 -12.89 5.05 -12.20
C SER A 22 -12.37 4.11 -13.29
N PRO A 23 -13.23 3.66 -14.22
CA PRO A 23 -12.78 2.87 -15.35
C PRO A 23 -11.85 3.70 -16.23
N GLU A 24 -10.92 3.06 -16.93
CA GLU A 24 -9.89 3.74 -17.74
C GLU A 24 -10.49 4.73 -18.76
N ARG A 25 -11.63 4.39 -19.37
CA ARG A 25 -12.35 5.28 -20.30
C ARG A 25 -12.83 6.61 -19.69
N ALA A 26 -12.97 6.67 -18.37
CA ALA A 26 -13.40 7.86 -17.63
C ALA A 26 -12.20 8.68 -17.12
N LEU A 27 -10.98 8.17 -17.27
CA LEU A 27 -9.78 8.93 -16.96
C LEU A 27 -9.52 9.97 -18.05
N ARG A 28 -8.83 11.03 -17.65
CA ARG A 28 -8.29 12.03 -18.56
C ARG A 28 -7.15 11.41 -19.36
N TRP A 29 -6.80 12.05 -20.48
CA TRP A 29 -5.76 11.58 -21.40
C TRP A 29 -4.37 11.40 -20.77
N ASP A 30 -4.10 12.03 -19.62
CA ASP A 30 -2.86 11.91 -18.84
C ASP A 30 -2.92 10.86 -17.72
N GLY A 31 -4.01 10.07 -17.69
CA GLY A 31 -4.29 9.03 -16.69
C GLY A 31 -4.83 9.56 -15.37
N THR A 32 -5.17 10.85 -15.28
CA THR A 32 -5.73 11.45 -14.07
C THR A 32 -7.25 11.34 -13.99
N GLU A 33 -7.80 11.25 -12.78
CA GLU A 33 -9.25 11.35 -12.55
C GLU A 33 -9.84 12.65 -13.12
N ALA A 34 -11.00 12.57 -13.77
CA ALA A 34 -11.71 13.72 -14.32
C ALA A 34 -12.44 14.56 -13.26
N ASP A 35 -12.81 13.94 -12.13
CA ASP A 35 -13.54 14.59 -11.05
C ASP A 35 -12.75 15.78 -10.47
N PHE A 36 -13.47 16.88 -10.23
CA PHE A 36 -12.92 18.11 -9.64
C PHE A 36 -11.76 18.75 -10.41
N CYS A 37 -11.56 18.34 -11.67
CA CYS A 37 -10.62 19.03 -12.57
C CYS A 37 -11.27 20.31 -13.11
N PRO A 38 -10.55 21.44 -13.11
CA PRO A 38 -11.01 22.62 -13.83
C PRO A 38 -11.06 22.35 -15.34
N PRO A 39 -11.88 23.11 -16.09
CA PRO A 39 -11.92 23.01 -17.54
C PRO A 39 -10.59 23.43 -18.18
N GLU A 40 -10.45 23.16 -19.48
CA GLU A 40 -9.36 23.70 -20.27
C GLU A 40 -9.23 25.24 -20.10
N PRO A 41 -8.01 25.81 -20.16
CA PRO A 41 -6.73 25.18 -20.52
C PRO A 41 -5.94 24.52 -19.37
N TYR A 42 -6.53 24.38 -18.16
CA TYR A 42 -5.83 23.95 -16.95
C TYR A 42 -5.70 22.43 -16.82
N SER A 43 -4.97 21.81 -17.75
CA SER A 43 -4.92 20.36 -17.84
C SER A 43 -3.85 19.69 -16.98
N ARG A 44 -2.73 20.36 -16.70
CA ARG A 44 -1.59 19.78 -16.00
C ARG A 44 -1.81 19.81 -14.50
N ARG A 45 -2.00 18.64 -13.89
CA ARG A 45 -2.27 18.50 -12.45
C ARG A 45 -1.00 18.24 -11.66
N MET A 46 -0.82 18.93 -10.53
CA MET A 46 0.24 18.64 -9.57
C MET A 46 -0.29 18.58 -8.14
N TRP A 47 0.34 17.74 -7.32
CA TRP A 47 0.10 17.71 -5.87
C TRP A 47 0.83 18.87 -5.19
N ALA A 48 0.08 19.86 -4.68
CA ALA A 48 0.68 21.08 -4.13
C ALA A 48 0.94 20.97 -2.63
N GLY A 49 0.16 20.19 -1.90
CA GLY A 49 0.28 20.06 -0.45
C GLY A 49 -1.04 19.69 0.21
N GLY A 50 -1.10 19.85 1.52
CA GLY A 50 -2.30 19.56 2.29
C GLY A 50 -2.12 19.69 3.78
N LYS A 51 -3.18 19.32 4.50
CA LYS A 51 -3.24 19.30 5.95
C LYS A 51 -3.97 18.06 6.41
N MET A 52 -3.49 17.41 7.45
CA MET A 52 -4.14 16.29 8.10
C MET A 52 -4.31 16.60 9.58
N LYS A 53 -5.42 16.18 10.16
CA LYS A 53 -5.66 16.17 11.60
C LYS A 53 -6.16 14.80 12.02
N TRP A 54 -5.54 14.23 13.03
CA TRP A 54 -5.93 12.95 13.61
C TRP A 54 -6.64 13.21 14.93
N LYS A 55 -7.96 12.97 14.95
CA LYS A 55 -8.77 13.08 16.17
C LYS A 55 -8.75 11.78 16.95
N LYS A 56 -8.86 10.65 16.24
CA LYS A 56 -8.82 9.28 16.78
C LYS A 56 -8.15 8.35 15.75
N PRO A 57 -7.48 7.27 16.17
CA PRO A 57 -6.91 6.31 15.22
C PRO A 57 -8.00 5.52 14.51
N LEU A 58 -7.86 5.34 13.19
CA LEU A 58 -8.60 4.31 12.46
C LEU A 58 -8.08 2.93 12.89
N ARG A 59 -8.96 1.92 12.91
CA ARG A 59 -8.61 0.57 13.37
C ARG A 59 -8.47 -0.39 12.20
N ILE A 60 -7.36 -1.12 12.14
CA ILE A 60 -7.10 -2.11 11.09
C ILE A 60 -8.16 -3.22 11.15
N GLY A 61 -8.62 -3.70 9.98
CA GLY A 61 -9.64 -4.73 9.87
C GLY A 61 -11.09 -4.25 10.07
N ARG A 62 -11.29 -2.97 10.39
CA ARG A 62 -12.62 -2.36 10.54
C ARG A 62 -12.99 -1.56 9.29
N LYS A 63 -14.27 -1.56 8.91
CA LYS A 63 -14.77 -0.79 7.75
C LYS A 63 -14.70 0.71 8.05
N ALA A 64 -14.33 1.52 7.07
CA ALA A 64 -14.27 2.97 7.20
C ALA A 64 -14.93 3.63 5.98
N ILE A 65 -15.46 4.84 6.19
CA ILE A 65 -16.14 5.65 5.19
C ILE A 65 -15.34 6.93 5.01
N SER A 66 -15.03 7.27 3.77
CA SER A 66 -14.38 8.52 3.41
C SER A 66 -15.35 9.37 2.60
N THR A 67 -15.58 10.60 3.04
CA THR A 67 -16.39 11.59 2.33
C THR A 67 -15.48 12.69 1.84
N LEU A 68 -15.50 12.95 0.53
CA LEU A 68 -14.72 13.99 -0.13
C LEU A 68 -15.66 15.07 -0.69
N THR A 69 -15.33 16.33 -0.45
CA THR A 69 -16.02 17.49 -1.01
C THR A 69 -15.01 18.51 -1.54
N VAL A 70 -15.43 19.35 -2.49
CA VAL A 70 -14.63 20.53 -2.88
C VAL A 70 -14.81 21.59 -1.80
N GLY A 71 -13.71 22.00 -1.19
CA GLY A 71 -13.68 23.06 -0.18
C GLY A 71 -13.59 24.45 -0.79
N SER A 72 -12.60 24.66 -1.68
CA SER A 72 -12.45 25.93 -2.39
C SER A 72 -11.75 25.74 -3.75
N VAL A 73 -11.97 26.70 -4.64
CA VAL A 73 -11.24 26.85 -5.90
C VAL A 73 -10.68 28.27 -5.94
N GLU A 74 -9.36 28.40 -6.04
CA GLU A 74 -8.64 29.66 -5.95
C GLU A 74 -7.78 29.89 -7.20
N HIS A 75 -7.88 31.07 -7.80
CA HIS A 75 -7.04 31.47 -8.94
C HIS A 75 -5.86 32.32 -8.46
N LYS A 76 -4.65 31.99 -8.93
CA LYS A 76 -3.43 32.73 -8.58
C LYS A 76 -2.61 33.05 -9.81
N GLY A 77 -2.11 34.28 -9.88
CA GLY A 77 -1.25 34.71 -10.99
C GLY A 77 -2.00 34.89 -12.30
N MET A 78 -3.30 35.23 -12.25
CA MET A 78 -4.11 35.55 -13.44
C MET A 78 -3.52 36.71 -14.27
N GLU A 79 -2.78 37.60 -13.60
CA GLU A 79 -2.08 38.74 -14.20
C GLU A 79 -0.66 38.39 -14.71
N LYS A 80 -0.22 37.14 -14.57
CA LYS A 80 1.11 36.67 -14.98
C LYS A 80 1.01 35.69 -16.14
N ASP A 81 2.12 35.45 -16.84
CA ASP A 81 2.18 34.51 -17.97
C ASP A 81 1.85 33.04 -17.61
N ASN A 82 1.79 32.70 -16.32
CA ASN A 82 1.50 31.34 -15.84
C ASN A 82 0.42 31.35 -14.74
N PRO A 83 -0.87 31.49 -15.12
CA PRO A 83 -1.97 31.39 -14.17
C PRO A 83 -2.10 29.96 -13.63
N MET A 84 -2.51 29.87 -12.36
CA MET A 84 -2.65 28.60 -11.63
C MET A 84 -4.03 28.53 -10.98
N VAL A 85 -4.66 27.36 -11.04
CA VAL A 85 -5.91 27.05 -10.34
C VAL A 85 -5.59 26.10 -9.20
N PHE A 86 -5.89 26.49 -7.96
CA PHE A 86 -5.77 25.64 -6.79
C PHE A 86 -7.14 25.09 -6.43
N VAL A 87 -7.28 23.76 -6.41
CA VAL A 87 -8.50 23.08 -5.97
C VAL A 87 -8.21 22.43 -4.63
N LYS A 88 -8.88 22.91 -3.58
CA LYS A 88 -8.80 22.34 -2.23
C LYS A 88 -9.97 21.38 -2.02
N GLN A 89 -9.65 20.14 -1.66
CA GLN A 89 -10.60 19.09 -1.36
C GLN A 89 -10.59 18.84 0.15
N ASN A 90 -11.78 18.81 0.75
CA ASN A 90 -11.96 18.44 2.15
C ASN A 90 -12.36 16.97 2.21
N ILE A 91 -11.62 16.19 2.98
CA ILE A 91 -11.78 14.76 3.13
C ILE A 91 -11.99 14.48 4.61
N THR A 92 -13.05 13.74 4.93
CA THR A 92 -13.28 13.25 6.28
C THR A 92 -13.36 11.74 6.27
N VAL A 93 -12.66 11.10 7.19
CA VAL A 93 -12.66 9.64 7.33
C VAL A 93 -13.23 9.26 8.69
N ARG A 94 -14.25 8.40 8.67
CA ARG A 94 -14.96 7.87 9.84
C ARG A 94 -14.82 6.36 9.89
N GLN A 95 -14.77 5.78 11.08
CA GLN A 95 -14.97 4.34 11.24
C GLN A 95 -16.45 4.05 10.96
N ALA A 96 -16.80 3.07 10.12
CA ALA A 96 -18.19 2.85 9.70
C ALA A 96 -19.15 2.52 10.86
N GLU A 97 -18.62 2.08 12.00
CA GLU A 97 -19.37 1.75 13.21
C GLU A 97 -19.58 2.98 14.13
N SER A 98 -19.06 4.16 13.76
CA SER A 98 -19.13 5.39 14.55
C SER A 98 -19.35 6.61 13.66
N ASP A 99 -20.19 7.54 14.11
CA ASP A 99 -20.37 8.82 13.44
C ASP A 99 -19.23 9.81 13.72
N GLU A 100 -18.24 9.46 14.55
CA GLU A 100 -17.15 10.38 14.85
C GLU A 100 -16.10 10.41 13.72
N VAL A 101 -15.68 11.62 13.35
CA VAL A 101 -14.56 11.83 12.42
C VAL A 101 -13.25 11.43 13.09
N CYS A 102 -12.57 10.44 12.51
CA CYS A 102 -11.25 9.99 12.94
C CYS A 102 -10.16 10.87 12.33
N ILE A 103 -10.28 11.19 11.04
CA ILE A 103 -9.30 11.97 10.27
C ILE A 103 -10.01 13.08 9.49
N GLU A 104 -9.45 14.28 9.56
CA GLU A 104 -9.76 15.38 8.64
C GLU A 104 -8.53 15.64 7.78
N GLU A 105 -8.69 15.59 6.46
CA GLU A 105 -7.67 15.92 5.49
C GLU A 105 -8.15 17.07 4.60
N GLU A 106 -7.30 18.05 4.38
CA GLU A 106 -7.41 19.02 3.29
C GLU A 106 -6.32 18.69 2.27
N ARG A 107 -6.70 18.47 1.02
CA ARG A 107 -5.80 18.13 -0.08
C ARG A 107 -5.82 19.22 -1.12
N THR A 108 -4.65 19.71 -1.50
CA THR A 108 -4.54 20.78 -2.51
C THR A 108 -3.90 20.25 -3.78
N HIS A 109 -4.66 20.28 -4.87
CA HIS A 109 -4.14 20.12 -6.22
C HIS A 109 -3.96 21.50 -6.86
N VAL A 110 -2.89 21.66 -7.63
CA VAL A 110 -2.71 22.81 -8.51
C VAL A 110 -2.81 22.37 -9.95
N TYR A 111 -3.52 23.15 -10.76
CA TYR A 111 -3.68 22.93 -12.18
C TYR A 111 -3.04 24.08 -12.94
N LEU A 112 -2.17 23.71 -13.88
CA LEU A 112 -1.42 24.62 -14.73
C LEU A 112 -1.92 24.50 -16.17
N ARG A 113 -1.72 25.57 -16.95
CA ARG A 113 -1.98 25.50 -18.39
C ARG A 113 -1.05 24.47 -19.06
N SER A 114 -1.57 23.78 -20.07
CA SER A 114 -0.74 23.04 -21.01
C SER A 114 0.29 23.96 -21.66
N GLY A 115 1.56 23.56 -21.69
CA GLY A 115 2.64 24.35 -22.27
C GLY A 115 4.02 23.91 -21.79
N LYS A 116 5.06 24.27 -22.55
CA LYS A 116 6.45 24.01 -22.18
C LYS A 116 6.76 24.70 -20.86
N ARG A 117 7.36 23.96 -19.94
CA ARG A 117 7.78 24.47 -18.64
C ARG A 117 8.80 25.61 -18.82
N GLY A 118 8.51 26.79 -18.27
CA GLY A 118 9.47 27.88 -18.18
C GLY A 118 10.70 27.50 -17.35
N SER A 119 11.86 28.05 -17.69
CA SER A 119 13.16 27.64 -17.16
C SER A 119 13.35 27.94 -15.67
N SER A 120 13.98 26.98 -14.98
CA SER A 120 14.48 26.98 -13.59
C SER A 120 13.41 27.00 -12.47
N LEU A 121 13.27 25.87 -11.77
CA LEU A 121 12.73 25.92 -10.41
C LEU A 121 13.75 26.60 -9.50
N LYS A 122 13.29 27.52 -8.65
CA LYS A 122 14.10 27.99 -7.54
C LYS A 122 14.41 26.80 -6.64
N GLN A 123 15.69 26.46 -6.52
CA GLN A 123 16.16 25.47 -5.58
C GLN A 123 16.05 26.06 -4.18
N ALA A 124 15.15 25.51 -3.38
CA ALA A 124 15.06 25.83 -1.96
C ALA A 124 16.02 24.92 -1.19
N LYS A 125 16.66 25.47 -0.15
CA LYS A 125 17.41 24.72 0.85
C LYS A 125 16.82 25.03 2.22
N GLU A 126 16.76 24.04 3.09
CA GLU A 126 16.36 24.22 4.47
C GLU A 126 17.60 24.61 5.30
N THR A 127 17.46 25.57 6.21
CA THR A 127 18.57 26.02 7.08
C THR A 127 18.54 25.36 8.45
N VAL A 128 17.45 24.67 8.77
CA VAL A 128 17.27 23.95 10.03
C VAL A 128 18.15 22.71 10.06
N THR A 129 18.89 22.52 11.17
CA THR A 129 19.70 21.31 11.37
C THR A 129 18.80 20.15 11.79
N PRO A 130 18.84 18.98 11.11
CA PRO A 130 18.00 17.84 11.45
C PRO A 130 18.47 17.15 12.74
N ASN A 131 17.51 16.70 13.56
CA ASN A 131 17.77 15.78 14.66
C ASN A 131 17.84 14.32 14.19
N PHE A 132 17.10 13.99 13.13
CA PHE A 132 17.05 12.65 12.56
C PHE A 132 16.86 12.70 11.05
N SER A 133 17.36 11.69 10.35
CA SER A 133 17.14 11.54 8.92
C SER A 133 16.99 10.07 8.52
N PHE A 134 16.23 9.84 7.46
CA PHE A 134 16.05 8.56 6.82
C PHE A 134 16.20 8.74 5.31
N ALA A 135 17.06 7.94 4.67
CA ALA A 135 17.30 8.04 3.24
C ALA A 135 16.76 6.83 2.49
N TYR A 136 16.17 7.08 1.33
CA TYR A 136 15.54 6.08 0.48
C TYR A 136 15.69 6.45 -0.99
N THR A 137 15.85 5.45 -1.86
CA THR A 137 15.92 5.65 -3.32
C THR A 137 14.69 5.02 -3.94
N PRO A 138 13.66 5.80 -4.34
CA PRO A 138 12.48 5.28 -5.01
C PRO A 138 12.87 4.59 -6.33
N SER A 139 12.42 3.35 -6.50
CA SER A 139 12.63 2.58 -7.73
C SER A 139 11.40 2.65 -8.64
N LEU A 140 11.53 2.19 -9.88
CA LEU A 140 10.38 1.99 -10.77
C LEU A 140 9.34 1.03 -10.15
N THR A 141 9.80 -0.02 -9.49
CA THR A 141 8.93 -0.96 -8.75
C THR A 141 8.19 -0.26 -7.61
N THR A 142 8.83 0.70 -6.93
CA THR A 142 8.19 1.52 -5.90
C THR A 142 7.05 2.34 -6.50
N LEU A 143 7.32 3.02 -7.61
CA LEU A 143 6.32 3.89 -8.25
C LEU A 143 5.14 3.07 -8.75
N PHE A 144 5.40 1.96 -9.44
CA PHE A 144 4.38 1.02 -9.89
C PHE A 144 3.50 0.53 -8.73
N ARG A 145 4.11 0.03 -7.64
CA ARG A 145 3.35 -0.49 -6.49
C ARG A 145 2.53 0.60 -5.82
N PHE A 146 3.06 1.80 -5.67
CA PHE A 146 2.34 2.90 -5.05
C PHE A 146 1.18 3.39 -5.94
N SER A 147 1.39 3.50 -7.25
CA SER A 147 0.31 3.77 -8.22
C SER A 147 -0.80 2.72 -8.15
N ALA A 148 -0.45 1.43 -8.09
CA ALA A 148 -1.42 0.36 -7.97
C ALA A 148 -2.21 0.42 -6.64
N LEU A 149 -1.51 0.66 -5.51
CA LEU A 149 -2.17 0.82 -4.20
C LEU A 149 -3.14 1.99 -4.18
N THR A 150 -2.78 3.09 -4.83
CA THR A 150 -3.55 4.34 -4.84
C THR A 150 -4.51 4.46 -6.01
N PHE A 151 -4.63 3.44 -6.87
CA PHE A 151 -5.37 3.54 -8.15
C PHE A 151 -5.01 4.81 -8.95
N ASN A 152 -3.76 5.27 -8.85
CA ASN A 152 -3.28 6.48 -9.48
C ASN A 152 -2.53 6.16 -10.78
N ALA A 153 -3.24 6.28 -11.90
CA ALA A 153 -2.75 6.00 -13.24
C ALA A 153 -2.06 7.20 -13.93
N HIS A 154 -1.74 8.28 -13.21
CA HIS A 154 -1.15 9.46 -13.81
C HIS A 154 0.21 9.15 -14.47
N LEU A 155 0.31 9.44 -15.77
CA LEU A 155 1.44 9.02 -16.62
C LEU A 155 2.79 9.57 -16.17
N ILE A 156 2.86 10.69 -15.43
CA ILE A 156 4.13 11.21 -14.88
C ILE A 156 4.84 10.22 -13.94
N HIS A 157 4.13 9.22 -13.42
CA HIS A 157 4.68 8.19 -12.53
C HIS A 157 5.02 6.89 -13.27
N LEU A 158 4.49 6.69 -14.48
CA LEU A 158 4.46 5.39 -15.17
C LEU A 158 5.22 5.42 -16.51
N ASP A 159 5.01 6.48 -17.29
CA ASP A 159 5.52 6.62 -18.64
C ASP A 159 6.66 7.65 -18.69
N GLN A 160 7.85 7.16 -19.02
CA GLN A 160 9.07 7.97 -19.15
C GLN A 160 8.98 8.94 -20.34
N HIS A 161 8.47 8.50 -21.48
CA HIS A 161 8.37 9.34 -22.67
C HIS A 161 7.39 10.49 -22.44
N TYR A 162 6.26 10.23 -21.79
CA TYR A 162 5.31 11.25 -21.37
C TYR A 162 5.97 12.26 -20.43
N ALA A 163 6.60 11.79 -19.34
CA ALA A 163 7.23 12.66 -18.35
C ALA A 163 8.30 13.58 -18.98
N GLN A 164 9.09 13.06 -19.91
CA GLN A 164 10.14 13.81 -20.60
C GLN A 164 9.61 14.74 -21.69
N GLN A 165 8.83 14.20 -22.63
CA GLN A 165 8.49 14.91 -23.87
C GLN A 165 7.24 15.79 -23.74
N ARG A 166 6.29 15.42 -22.88
CA ARG A 166 5.06 16.21 -22.66
C ARG A 166 5.20 17.19 -21.51
N GLU A 167 5.80 16.75 -20.41
CA GLU A 167 5.85 17.53 -19.16
C GLU A 167 7.21 18.21 -18.90
N GLY A 168 8.26 17.77 -19.57
CA GLY A 168 9.60 18.36 -19.46
C GLY A 168 10.34 18.00 -18.18
N TYR A 169 10.06 16.83 -17.59
CA TYR A 169 10.81 16.28 -16.47
C TYR A 169 11.99 15.43 -16.96
N PRO A 170 13.10 15.33 -16.21
CA PRO A 170 14.22 14.48 -16.62
C PRO A 170 13.86 12.99 -16.59
N GLU A 171 12.93 12.60 -15.71
CA GLU A 171 12.42 11.24 -15.58
C GLU A 171 11.01 11.25 -14.95
N ARG A 172 10.40 10.07 -14.77
CA ARG A 172 9.19 9.89 -13.97
C ARG A 172 9.38 10.41 -12.55
N LEU A 173 8.29 10.96 -12.02
CA LEU A 173 8.29 11.62 -10.72
C LEU A 173 7.77 10.74 -9.60
N VAL A 174 8.32 10.92 -8.41
CA VAL A 174 7.80 10.32 -7.18
C VAL A 174 6.50 11.00 -6.77
N HIS A 175 5.52 10.22 -6.31
CA HIS A 175 4.21 10.76 -5.90
C HIS A 175 4.35 11.74 -4.72
N GLY A 176 3.63 12.86 -4.79
CA GLY A 176 3.45 13.78 -3.66
C GLY A 176 2.96 13.08 -2.38
N PRO A 177 1.87 12.29 -2.40
CA PRO A 177 1.40 11.57 -1.22
C PRO A 177 2.39 10.53 -0.68
N LEU A 178 3.19 9.88 -1.54
CA LEU A 178 4.27 9.01 -1.08
C LEU A 178 5.33 9.80 -0.31
N THR A 179 5.71 10.97 -0.82
CA THR A 179 6.68 11.86 -0.15
C THR A 179 6.16 12.31 1.22
N ALA A 180 4.90 12.73 1.31
CA ALA A 180 4.25 13.13 2.56
C ALA A 180 4.16 11.96 3.57
N LEU A 181 3.80 10.76 3.09
CA LEU A 181 3.77 9.55 3.90
C LEU A 181 5.15 9.21 4.46
N MET A 182 6.19 9.25 3.63
CA MET A 182 7.56 8.95 4.06
C MET A 182 8.09 9.95 5.09
N MET A 183 7.72 11.23 5.00
CA MET A 183 8.02 12.21 6.04
C MET A 183 7.36 11.85 7.38
N LEU A 184 6.10 11.42 7.37
CA LEU A 184 5.39 10.96 8.58
C LEU A 184 6.01 9.69 9.15
N GLU A 185 6.35 8.71 8.29
CA GLU A 185 7.05 7.49 8.71
C GLU A 185 8.39 7.82 9.38
N THR A 186 9.13 8.78 8.82
CA THR A 186 10.42 9.20 9.38
C THR A 186 10.23 9.84 10.76
N ALA A 187 9.18 10.65 10.94
CA ALA A 187 8.83 11.21 12.25
C ALA A 187 8.43 10.11 13.24
N SER A 188 7.67 9.09 12.82
CA SER A 188 7.30 7.94 13.65
C SER A 188 8.52 7.07 14.02
N LEU A 189 9.51 6.94 13.13
CA LEU A 189 10.78 6.28 13.44
C LEU A 189 11.59 7.06 14.47
N TYR A 190 11.60 8.39 14.36
CA TYR A 190 12.30 9.26 15.32
C TYR A 190 11.61 9.28 16.69
N ARG A 191 10.28 9.31 16.74
CA ARG A 191 9.48 9.26 17.97
C ARG A 191 8.34 8.24 17.89
N PRO A 192 8.63 6.95 18.16
CA PRO A 192 7.63 5.87 18.07
C PRO A 192 6.41 6.04 18.99
N ASP A 193 6.61 6.65 20.17
CA ASP A 193 5.56 6.84 21.17
C ASP A 193 4.77 8.16 21.01
N ALA A 194 5.14 8.99 20.03
CA ALA A 194 4.50 10.27 19.83
C ALA A 194 3.08 10.12 19.26
N GLN A 195 2.13 10.86 19.84
CA GLN A 195 0.78 10.98 19.30
C GLN A 195 0.70 12.23 18.42
N PHE A 196 0.72 12.05 17.10
CA PHE A 196 0.57 13.15 16.15
C PHE A 196 -0.87 13.64 16.13
N LEU A 197 -1.02 14.97 16.12
CA LEU A 197 -2.32 15.65 16.15
C LEU A 197 -2.64 16.27 14.79
N SER A 198 -1.65 16.93 14.17
CA SER A 198 -1.83 17.52 12.84
C SER A 198 -0.53 17.58 12.07
N PHE A 199 -0.63 17.51 10.75
CA PHE A 199 0.49 17.64 9.83
C PHE A 199 0.08 18.55 8.68
N GLN A 200 0.81 19.63 8.45
CA GLN A 200 0.59 20.51 7.30
C GLN A 200 1.84 20.53 6.45
N TYR A 201 1.69 20.35 5.13
CA TYR A 201 2.82 20.20 4.23
C TYR A 201 2.58 20.82 2.87
N ARG A 202 3.67 21.10 2.17
CA ARG A 202 3.69 21.79 0.88
C ARG A 202 4.80 21.21 0.00
N ALA A 203 4.45 20.86 -1.22
CA ALA A 203 5.40 20.52 -2.27
C ALA A 203 6.10 21.78 -2.78
N VAL A 204 7.41 21.68 -2.98
CA VAL A 204 8.30 22.78 -3.39
C VAL A 204 9.00 22.46 -4.71
N SER A 205 9.52 21.24 -4.85
CA SER A 205 10.15 20.75 -6.07
C SER A 205 9.86 19.25 -6.28
N PRO A 206 9.81 18.76 -7.52
CA PRO A 206 9.53 17.37 -7.81
C PRO A 206 10.73 16.47 -7.47
N LEU A 207 10.46 15.28 -6.95
CA LEU A 207 11.46 14.22 -6.77
C LEU A 207 11.41 13.28 -7.98
N VAL A 208 12.58 12.84 -8.41
CA VAL A 208 12.75 12.00 -9.62
C VAL A 208 13.08 10.57 -9.21
N VAL A 209 12.51 9.59 -9.91
CA VAL A 209 12.78 8.17 -9.64
C VAL A 209 14.27 7.84 -9.84
N GLY A 210 14.78 6.89 -9.05
CA GLY A 210 16.19 6.48 -9.10
C GLY A 210 17.16 7.43 -8.39
N GLN A 211 16.72 8.64 -8.02
CA GLN A 211 17.52 9.57 -7.22
C GLN A 211 17.34 9.30 -5.72
N ARG A 212 18.42 9.48 -4.95
CA ARG A 212 18.37 9.36 -3.49
C ARG A 212 17.58 10.52 -2.91
N VAL A 213 16.61 10.19 -2.06
CA VAL A 213 15.81 11.14 -1.29
C VAL A 213 16.15 10.99 0.18
N THR A 214 16.35 12.10 0.88
CA THR A 214 16.56 12.13 2.34
C THR A 214 15.36 12.80 2.99
N PHE A 215 14.72 12.11 3.93
CA PHE A 215 13.63 12.60 4.75
C PHE A 215 14.19 13.01 6.10
N LEU A 216 13.87 14.21 6.55
CA LEU A 216 14.52 14.84 7.70
C LEU A 216 13.49 15.35 8.70
N VAL A 217 13.89 15.30 9.97
CA VAL A 217 13.09 15.71 11.12
C VAL A 217 13.94 16.59 12.02
N ALA A 218 13.39 17.73 12.44
CA ALA A 218 13.94 18.56 13.50
C ALA A 218 12.85 18.90 14.51
N ASP A 219 13.17 18.88 15.79
CA ASP A 219 12.29 19.30 16.86
C ASP A 219 12.14 20.83 16.86
N GLU A 220 10.90 21.34 16.89
CA GLU A 220 10.56 22.76 17.04
C GLU A 220 9.86 22.97 18.38
N GLY A 221 10.59 22.70 19.46
CA GLY A 221 10.06 22.64 20.82
C GLY A 221 9.41 21.29 21.16
N GLU A 222 8.72 21.20 22.30
CA GLU A 222 8.22 19.91 22.79
C GLU A 222 7.01 19.35 22.02
N LYS A 223 6.23 20.23 21.39
CA LYS A 223 4.93 19.90 20.79
C LYS A 223 4.89 20.01 19.26
N SER A 224 6.00 20.39 18.62
CA SER A 224 6.09 20.58 17.18
C SER A 224 7.38 19.99 16.62
N MET A 225 7.34 19.55 15.37
CA MET A 225 8.50 19.15 14.58
C MET A 225 8.42 19.78 13.19
N ARG A 226 9.58 20.15 12.66
CA ARG A 226 9.82 20.44 11.26
C ARG A 226 10.15 19.15 10.53
N LEU A 227 9.43 18.87 9.45
CA LEU A 227 9.70 17.78 8.52
C LEU A 227 10.05 18.34 7.15
N TRP A 228 10.96 17.72 6.44
CA TRP A 228 11.19 18.00 5.02
C TRP A 228 11.81 16.83 4.29
N ALA A 229 11.69 16.84 2.97
CA ALA A 229 12.32 15.89 2.06
C ALA A 229 13.27 16.63 1.13
N GLU A 230 14.49 16.12 1.00
CA GLU A 230 15.54 16.62 0.12
C GLU A 230 15.80 15.62 -1.00
N GLY A 231 15.88 16.11 -2.23
CA GLY A 231 16.37 15.36 -3.38
C GLY A 231 17.88 15.51 -3.57
N GLU A 232 18.32 15.30 -4.81
CA GLU A 232 19.72 15.45 -5.21
C GLU A 232 20.25 16.88 -4.90
N GLY A 233 21.49 16.97 -4.42
CA GLY A 233 22.13 18.24 -4.09
C GLY A 233 21.55 18.99 -2.87
N GLY A 234 20.71 18.33 -2.06
CA GLY A 234 20.07 18.94 -0.88
C GLY A 234 18.94 19.90 -1.25
N VAL A 235 18.39 19.78 -2.46
CA VAL A 235 17.26 20.61 -2.89
C VAL A 235 15.99 20.13 -2.19
N VAL A 236 15.31 21.03 -1.51
CA VAL A 236 14.07 20.75 -0.80
C VAL A 236 12.94 20.48 -1.78
N ALA A 237 12.36 19.29 -1.67
CA ALA A 237 11.23 18.83 -2.47
C ALA A 237 9.89 19.04 -1.79
N MET A 238 9.82 18.82 -0.48
CA MET A 238 8.60 18.99 0.30
C MET A 238 8.97 19.43 1.71
N THR A 239 8.14 20.28 2.31
CA THR A 239 8.28 20.66 3.71
C THR A 239 6.95 20.45 4.42
N GLY A 240 6.96 20.05 5.70
CA GLY A 240 5.78 20.09 6.56
C GLY A 240 6.05 20.35 8.04
N SER A 241 5.05 20.88 8.75
CA SER A 241 5.07 21.05 10.21
C SER A 241 4.14 20.02 10.81
N LEU A 242 4.63 19.32 11.83
CA LEU A 242 3.93 18.25 12.54
C LEU A 242 3.72 18.65 13.99
N SER A 243 2.47 18.72 14.44
CA SER A 243 2.15 18.88 15.85
C SER A 243 1.89 17.52 16.51
N GLN A 244 2.34 17.40 17.75
CA GLN A 244 2.15 16.21 18.58
C GLN A 244 1.58 16.59 19.94
N ARG A 245 0.98 15.61 20.62
CA ARG A 245 0.65 15.76 22.04
C ARG A 245 1.97 15.95 22.81
N GLY A 246 2.00 16.94 23.70
CA GLY A 246 3.18 17.15 24.56
C GLY A 246 3.50 15.89 25.36
N LYS A 247 4.77 15.73 25.77
CA LYS A 247 5.15 14.63 26.66
C LYS A 247 4.17 14.59 27.83
N PRO A 248 3.60 13.42 28.19
CA PRO A 248 2.95 13.28 29.48
C PRO A 248 4.00 13.69 30.51
N THR A 249 3.66 14.61 31.42
CA THR A 249 4.43 14.86 32.63
C THR A 249 4.47 13.55 33.41
N SER A 250 5.49 12.73 33.20
CA SER A 250 5.68 11.51 33.98
C SER A 250 6.04 11.95 35.39
N THR A 251 5.10 11.78 36.33
CA THR A 251 5.47 11.63 37.73
C THR A 251 6.44 10.44 37.81
N ALA A 252 7.67 10.74 38.21
CA ALA A 252 8.76 9.79 38.24
C ALA A 252 8.47 8.66 39.24
N SER A 253 8.19 7.46 38.74
CA SER A 253 8.43 6.23 39.50
C SER A 253 9.76 5.65 39.06
N LYS A 254 10.78 5.94 39.85
CA LYS A 254 12.13 5.36 39.79
C LYS A 254 12.00 3.84 39.97
N ALA A 255 12.41 3.06 38.98
CA ALA A 255 12.71 1.64 39.15
C ALA A 255 14.23 1.43 39.02
N PRO A 256 14.85 0.53 39.79
CA PRO A 256 16.29 0.48 39.96
C PRO A 256 16.99 -0.26 38.81
N ALA A 257 18.22 0.18 38.54
CA ALA A 257 19.14 -0.45 37.59
C ALA A 257 19.50 -1.87 38.04
N SER A 258 19.41 -2.83 37.11
CA SER A 258 20.02 -4.16 37.27
C SER A 258 21.19 -4.28 36.30
N THR A 259 22.37 -4.41 36.88
CA THR A 259 23.63 -4.77 36.23
C THR A 259 23.64 -6.28 35.97
N VAL A 260 23.77 -6.69 34.71
CA VAL A 260 24.01 -8.09 34.34
C VAL A 260 25.45 -8.23 33.88
N ALA A 261 26.27 -8.83 34.74
CA ALA A 261 27.61 -9.30 34.41
C ALA A 261 27.53 -10.67 33.71
N ASN A 262 28.21 -10.79 32.57
CA ASN A 262 28.40 -12.05 31.85
C ASN A 262 29.23 -13.04 32.67
N LYS A 263 28.72 -14.26 32.84
CA LYS A 263 29.53 -15.43 33.21
C LYS A 263 29.06 -16.65 32.40
N ALA A 264 29.95 -17.16 31.56
CA ALA A 264 29.78 -18.43 30.87
C ALA A 264 29.86 -19.61 31.87
N PRO A 265 29.28 -20.77 31.54
CA PRO A 265 29.76 -22.03 32.08
C PRO A 265 30.21 -23.02 31.00
N ALA A 266 31.28 -23.72 31.36
CA ALA A 266 31.93 -24.78 30.62
C ALA A 266 31.19 -26.13 30.71
N SER A 267 31.61 -27.00 29.79
CA SER A 267 31.31 -28.41 29.61
C SER A 267 31.29 -29.28 30.87
N THR A 268 30.42 -30.30 30.88
CA THR A 268 30.76 -31.66 31.37
C THR A 268 29.87 -32.70 30.69
N ALA A 269 30.51 -33.80 30.28
CA ALA A 269 29.90 -34.98 29.69
C ALA A 269 29.25 -35.88 30.76
N SER A 270 28.24 -36.68 30.37
CA SER A 270 28.27 -38.16 30.55
C SER A 270 26.94 -38.87 30.23
N LYS A 271 27.09 -39.96 29.47
CA LYS A 271 26.45 -41.28 29.55
C LYS A 271 24.99 -41.52 29.09
N ALA A 272 24.90 -42.42 28.11
CA ALA A 272 23.75 -43.24 27.72
C ALA A 272 23.43 -44.34 28.75
N PRO A 273 22.26 -45.00 28.62
CA PRO A 273 22.20 -46.39 28.15
C PRO A 273 21.05 -46.61 27.13
N ALA A 274 21.28 -47.31 26.01
CA ALA A 274 21.26 -48.76 25.77
C ALA A 274 19.86 -49.30 25.38
N LYS A 275 19.85 -50.00 24.23
CA LYS A 275 18.76 -50.76 23.62
C LYS A 275 18.72 -52.19 24.16
N GLU A 276 17.51 -52.73 24.32
CA GLU A 276 17.14 -54.14 24.11
C GLU A 276 15.76 -54.11 23.43
N GLY A 277 15.32 -54.99 22.52
CA GLY A 277 15.82 -56.26 22.03
C GLY A 277 14.62 -57.17 21.72
N GLY A 278 14.54 -57.73 20.50
CA GLY A 278 13.78 -58.95 20.18
C GLY A 278 12.33 -58.77 19.68
N SER A 279 12.02 -59.10 18.41
CA SER A 279 11.61 -60.42 17.85
C SER A 279 10.10 -60.70 18.10
N LYS A 280 9.23 -61.17 17.20
CA LYS A 280 9.35 -62.08 16.04
C LYS A 280 8.05 -62.05 15.20
N ALA A 281 8.13 -62.65 14.02
CA ALA A 281 7.15 -62.71 12.93
C ALA A 281 6.05 -63.80 13.02
N ALA A 282 5.17 -63.79 12.00
CA ALA A 282 4.34 -64.88 11.42
C ALA A 282 2.91 -65.07 12.01
N LYS A 283 1.84 -65.49 11.28
CA LYS A 283 1.51 -65.72 9.85
C LYS A 283 0.06 -66.26 9.79
N LYS A 284 -0.73 -65.82 8.78
CA LYS A 284 -1.91 -66.45 8.12
C LYS A 284 -3.14 -66.89 8.96
N THR A 285 -4.35 -66.58 8.46
CA THR A 285 -5.18 -67.51 7.66
C THR A 285 -6.38 -66.82 7.00
N ALA A 286 -6.75 -67.32 5.83
CA ALA A 286 -7.89 -66.92 5.00
C ALA A 286 -9.13 -67.78 5.31
N GLY A 287 -10.33 -67.25 5.05
CA GLY A 287 -11.59 -68.01 5.04
C GLY A 287 -12.70 -67.27 4.29
N LYS A 288 -13.15 -67.86 3.17
CA LYS A 288 -14.21 -67.41 2.25
C LYS A 288 -15.61 -67.54 2.87
N SER A 289 -16.55 -66.68 2.45
CA SER A 289 -17.88 -67.13 1.99
C SER A 289 -18.54 -66.10 1.08
N LYS A 290 -18.99 -66.56 -0.10
CA LYS A 290 -19.82 -65.85 -1.06
C LYS A 290 -21.27 -65.77 -0.55
N ALA A 291 -21.94 -64.66 -0.79
CA ALA A 291 -23.37 -64.62 -1.11
C ALA A 291 -23.66 -63.38 -1.97
N ALA A 292 -24.44 -63.56 -3.02
CA ALA A 292 -25.07 -62.52 -3.84
C ALA A 292 -26.56 -62.88 -3.95
N PRO A 293 -27.43 -61.97 -4.40
CA PRO A 293 -27.76 -60.66 -3.83
C PRO A 293 -29.21 -60.66 -3.31
N ALA A 294 -29.58 -59.71 -2.46
CA ALA A 294 -30.99 -59.44 -2.14
C ALA A 294 -31.28 -57.95 -2.39
N ASP A 295 -32.40 -57.76 -3.07
CA ASP A 295 -32.95 -56.55 -3.65
C ASP A 295 -33.27 -55.47 -2.60
N GLY A 296 -33.15 -54.19 -2.97
CA GLY A 296 -33.46 -53.08 -2.05
C GLY A 296 -32.82 -51.74 -2.44
N GLU A 297 -33.55 -50.97 -3.25
CA GLU A 297 -33.43 -49.55 -3.60
C GLU A 297 -32.26 -48.73 -2.98
N LYS A 298 -31.21 -48.49 -3.79
CA LYS A 298 -30.24 -47.43 -3.50
C LYS A 298 -30.73 -46.09 -4.06
N LYS A 299 -31.25 -45.24 -3.17
CA LYS A 299 -31.44 -43.81 -3.38
C LYS A 299 -30.11 -43.18 -3.85
N LYS A 300 -30.05 -42.81 -5.13
CA LYS A 300 -28.85 -42.28 -5.80
C LYS A 300 -28.53 -40.88 -5.25
N ARG A 301 -27.68 -40.80 -4.23
CA ARG A 301 -27.05 -39.54 -3.79
C ARG A 301 -26.19 -39.02 -4.95
N THR A 302 -26.67 -38.01 -5.66
CA THR A 302 -25.92 -37.25 -6.67
C THR A 302 -24.72 -36.62 -5.96
N LYS A 303 -23.54 -37.23 -6.10
CA LYS A 303 -22.30 -36.71 -5.55
C LYS A 303 -21.87 -35.55 -6.43
N THR A 304 -21.99 -34.32 -5.94
CA THR A 304 -21.44 -33.13 -6.59
C THR A 304 -19.98 -33.41 -6.93
N ARG A 305 -19.66 -33.42 -8.23
CA ARG A 305 -18.31 -33.70 -8.71
C ARG A 305 -17.41 -32.57 -8.20
N LYS A 306 -16.57 -32.86 -7.20
CA LYS A 306 -15.49 -31.93 -6.83
C LYS A 306 -14.56 -31.85 -8.03
N GLU A 307 -14.51 -30.69 -8.66
CA GLU A 307 -13.54 -30.41 -9.71
C GLU A 307 -12.13 -30.56 -9.11
N THR A 308 -11.28 -31.29 -9.83
CA THR A 308 -9.90 -31.52 -9.41
C THR A 308 -8.99 -31.37 -10.61
N TYR A 309 -7.85 -30.73 -10.37
CA TYR A 309 -6.79 -30.50 -11.33
C TYR A 309 -5.73 -31.61 -11.31
N SER A 310 -5.99 -32.71 -10.60
CA SER A 310 -5.01 -33.78 -10.39
C SER A 310 -4.44 -34.36 -11.70
N SER A 311 -5.27 -34.46 -12.75
CA SER A 311 -4.82 -34.91 -14.08
C SER A 311 -3.86 -33.93 -14.74
N TYR A 312 -4.11 -32.62 -14.62
CA TYR A 312 -3.25 -31.58 -15.17
C TYR A 312 -1.94 -31.46 -14.40
N ILE A 313 -2.01 -31.51 -13.06
CA ILE A 313 -0.84 -31.52 -12.17
C ILE A 313 0.05 -32.71 -12.52
N TYR A 314 -0.53 -33.90 -12.74
CA TYR A 314 0.21 -35.09 -13.14
C TYR A 314 0.84 -34.95 -14.54
N LYS A 315 0.10 -34.42 -15.52
CA LYS A 315 0.63 -34.19 -16.88
C LYS A 315 1.83 -33.25 -16.87
N VAL A 316 1.73 -32.12 -16.15
CA VAL A 316 2.83 -31.15 -16.02
C VAL A 316 4.02 -31.77 -15.28
N LEU A 317 3.77 -32.52 -14.20
CA LEU A 317 4.83 -33.22 -13.50
C LEU A 317 5.60 -34.18 -14.43
N LYS A 318 4.90 -34.94 -15.27
CA LYS A 318 5.54 -35.86 -16.22
C LYS A 318 6.24 -35.18 -17.39
N GLN A 319 5.83 -33.97 -17.75
CA GLN A 319 6.54 -33.16 -18.75
C GLN A 319 7.89 -32.65 -18.21
N VAL A 320 7.92 -32.21 -16.95
CA VAL A 320 9.14 -31.60 -16.35
C VAL A 320 10.04 -32.66 -15.70
N HIS A 321 9.45 -33.69 -15.11
CA HIS A 321 10.15 -34.77 -14.39
C HIS A 321 9.50 -36.14 -14.66
N PRO A 322 9.85 -36.81 -15.78
CA PRO A 322 9.23 -38.06 -16.22
C PRO A 322 9.29 -39.20 -15.21
N ASP A 323 10.39 -39.30 -14.46
CA ASP A 323 10.64 -40.42 -13.53
C ASP A 323 10.15 -40.16 -12.11
N THR A 324 9.69 -38.94 -11.82
CA THR A 324 9.22 -38.55 -10.48
C THR A 324 7.76 -38.96 -10.28
N GLY A 325 7.48 -39.62 -9.15
CA GLY A 325 6.13 -39.90 -8.67
C GLY A 325 5.67 -38.82 -7.68
N ILE A 326 4.35 -38.67 -7.52
CA ILE A 326 3.76 -37.75 -6.55
C ILE A 326 2.85 -38.51 -5.59
N SER A 327 2.99 -38.22 -4.29
CA SER A 327 2.12 -38.82 -3.27
C SER A 327 0.72 -38.21 -3.31
N ASN A 328 -0.29 -38.96 -2.85
CA ASN A 328 -1.66 -38.46 -2.75
C ASN A 328 -1.77 -37.19 -1.87
N LYS A 329 -0.95 -37.09 -0.82
CA LYS A 329 -0.91 -35.91 0.06
C LYS A 329 -0.36 -34.68 -0.69
N ALA A 330 0.74 -34.85 -1.44
CA ALA A 330 1.30 -33.78 -2.24
C ALA A 330 0.34 -33.34 -3.36
N MET A 331 -0.33 -34.30 -4.01
CA MET A 331 -1.36 -34.02 -5.01
C MET A 331 -2.52 -33.19 -4.45
N ALA A 332 -3.01 -33.52 -3.25
CA ALA A 332 -4.07 -32.78 -2.59
C ALA A 332 -3.67 -31.33 -2.27
N ILE A 333 -2.42 -31.11 -1.83
CA ILE A 333 -1.88 -29.76 -1.56
C ILE A 333 -1.81 -28.95 -2.85
N LEU A 334 -1.21 -29.50 -3.92
CA LEU A 334 -1.12 -28.81 -5.21
C LEU A 334 -2.50 -28.50 -5.79
N ASN A 335 -3.43 -29.43 -5.69
CA ASN A 335 -4.81 -29.21 -6.12
C ASN A 335 -5.48 -28.07 -5.34
N SER A 336 -5.23 -27.97 -4.03
CA SER A 336 -5.73 -26.85 -3.21
C SER A 336 -5.11 -25.51 -3.62
N PHE A 337 -3.82 -25.51 -3.93
CA PHE A 337 -3.09 -24.31 -4.34
C PHE A 337 -3.60 -23.77 -5.69
N VAL A 338 -3.84 -24.67 -6.65
CA VAL A 338 -4.42 -24.31 -7.95
C VAL A 338 -5.81 -23.69 -7.77
N ASN A 339 -6.66 -24.27 -6.92
CA ASN A 339 -7.97 -23.71 -6.61
C ASN A 339 -7.88 -22.31 -6.00
N ASP A 340 -7.02 -22.10 -4.98
CA ASP A 340 -6.85 -20.79 -4.34
C ASP A 340 -6.40 -19.72 -5.34
N ILE A 341 -5.48 -20.05 -6.25
CA ILE A 341 -5.05 -19.11 -7.30
C ILE A 341 -6.21 -18.78 -8.25
N PHE A 342 -6.95 -19.80 -8.73
CA PHE A 342 -8.07 -19.57 -9.63
C PHE A 342 -9.18 -18.75 -8.98
N GLU A 343 -9.53 -19.03 -7.73
CA GLU A 343 -10.54 -18.26 -6.99
C GLU A 343 -10.11 -16.81 -6.80
N ARG A 344 -8.83 -16.55 -6.52
CA ARG A 344 -8.30 -15.19 -6.44
C ARG A 344 -8.37 -14.47 -7.78
N ILE A 345 -7.95 -15.11 -8.86
CA ILE A 345 -8.03 -14.53 -10.21
C ILE A 345 -9.50 -14.24 -10.58
N ALA A 346 -10.40 -15.21 -10.37
CA ALA A 346 -11.82 -15.06 -10.68
C ALA A 346 -12.47 -13.95 -9.85
N THR A 347 -12.11 -13.82 -8.58
CA THR A 347 -12.59 -12.77 -7.68
C THR A 347 -12.14 -11.39 -8.16
N GLU A 348 -10.87 -11.23 -8.50
CA GLU A 348 -10.38 -9.94 -9.01
C GLU A 348 -10.95 -9.63 -10.41
N ALA A 349 -11.04 -10.62 -11.30
CA ALA A 349 -11.67 -10.46 -12.61
C ALA A 349 -13.15 -10.05 -12.51
N SER A 350 -13.89 -10.65 -11.57
CA SER A 350 -15.28 -10.27 -11.28
C SER A 350 -15.39 -8.83 -10.78
N LYS A 351 -14.53 -8.41 -9.85
CA LYS A 351 -14.48 -7.01 -9.38
C LYS A 351 -14.22 -6.05 -10.55
N VAL A 352 -13.28 -6.38 -11.42
CA VAL A 352 -12.97 -5.59 -12.63
C VAL A 352 -14.19 -5.53 -13.56
N HIS A 353 -14.82 -6.66 -13.86
CA HIS A 353 -16.02 -6.70 -14.71
C HIS A 353 -17.18 -5.86 -14.14
N HIS A 354 -17.42 -5.90 -12.84
CA HIS A 354 -18.44 -5.09 -12.18
C HIS A 354 -18.17 -3.58 -12.23
N LEU A 355 -16.90 -3.15 -12.37
CA LEU A 355 -16.57 -1.74 -12.63
C LEU A 355 -16.96 -1.33 -14.05
N PHE A 356 -16.93 -2.25 -15.02
CA PHE A 356 -17.28 -1.96 -16.41
C PHE A 356 -18.79 -1.98 -16.68
N THR A 357 -19.56 -2.83 -15.99
CA THR A 357 -21.00 -3.05 -16.25
C THR A 357 -21.96 -2.17 -15.46
N ARG A 358 -21.48 -1.34 -14.54
CA ARG A 358 -22.32 -0.39 -13.78
C ARG A 358 -22.58 0.94 -14.52
N ASP A 359 -22.11 1.05 -15.75
CA ASP A 359 -22.31 2.20 -16.61
C ASP A 359 -23.43 1.88 -17.61
N PRO A 360 -24.64 2.46 -17.48
CA PRO A 360 -25.79 2.11 -18.31
C PRO A 360 -25.61 2.41 -19.81
N ASP A 361 -24.55 3.14 -20.19
CA ASP A 361 -24.19 3.45 -21.58
C ASP A 361 -23.15 2.50 -22.19
N CYS A 362 -22.69 1.47 -21.46
CA CYS A 362 -21.66 0.54 -21.95
C CYS A 362 -22.28 -0.60 -22.76
N GLY A 363 -22.32 -0.45 -24.09
CA GLY A 363 -22.40 -1.58 -25.01
C GLY A 363 -21.22 -2.56 -24.83
N PRO A 364 -21.32 -3.80 -25.34
CA PRO A 364 -20.26 -4.79 -25.17
C PRO A 364 -18.93 -4.29 -25.76
N PRO A 365 -17.79 -4.56 -25.09
CA PRO A 365 -16.48 -4.13 -25.58
C PRO A 365 -16.17 -4.79 -26.92
N ASP A 366 -15.90 -3.97 -27.94
CA ASP A 366 -15.39 -4.43 -29.23
C ASP A 366 -13.87 -4.64 -29.10
N PHE A 367 -13.46 -5.89 -28.97
CA PHE A 367 -12.05 -6.28 -28.84
C PHE A 367 -11.30 -6.33 -30.17
N ALA A 368 -11.87 -5.76 -31.24
CA ALA A 368 -11.21 -5.67 -32.54
C ALA A 368 -10.77 -4.23 -32.83
N ARG A 369 -9.54 -3.89 -32.44
CA ARG A 369 -8.67 -2.94 -33.17
C ARG A 369 -7.24 -2.98 -32.67
#